data_AF-A0A1A8C0S8-F1
#
_entry.id   AF-A0A1A8C0S8-F1
#
_cell.length_a   1.000
_cell.length_b   1.000
_cell.length_c   1.000
_cell.angle_alpha   90.00
_cell.angle_beta   90.00
_cell.angle_gamma   90.00
#
_symmetry.space_group_name_H-M   'P 1'
#
loop_
_entity.id
_entity.type
_entity.pdbx_description
1 polymer ?
#
loop_
_entity_poly.entity_id
_entity_poly.type
_entity_poly.pdbx_seq_one_letter_code
_entity_poly.pdbx_strand_id
1 'polypeptide(L)'
;TTVTGDSEHAPELAGKLVRPRFTEPAKMRKRVIARPVGSSVRLKCTASGNPRPDIVWLKDNKPLDDEEGVAGEEGKKKRWTLSLKNLMPENSGKY
;
A
#
# COMPACT_ATOMS: atom_id res chain seq x y z
N THR A 1 2.79 60.88 -5.08
CA THR A 1 3.64 59.68 -4.95
C THR A 1 2.76 58.46 -5.13
N THR A 2 3.13 57.67 -6.14
CA THR A 2 2.59 56.42 -6.70
C THR A 2 1.64 55.54 -5.87
N VAL A 3 0.53 55.16 -6.53
CA VAL A 3 -0.26 53.92 -6.32
C VAL A 3 0.57 52.73 -6.78
N THR A 4 0.63 51.68 -5.97
CA THR A 4 0.88 50.29 -6.41
C THR A 4 0.22 49.35 -5.42
N GLY A 5 -0.91 48.77 -5.82
CA GLY A 5 -1.33 47.50 -5.29
C GLY A 5 -0.47 46.39 -5.90
N ASP A 6 -0.19 45.35 -5.14
CA ASP A 6 0.04 44.03 -5.71
C ASP A 6 -0.29 42.95 -4.68
N SER A 7 -1.35 42.22 -4.99
CA SER A 7 -1.52 40.78 -4.85
C SER A 7 -1.05 40.11 -3.55
N GLU A 8 -2.02 39.85 -2.67
CA GLU A 8 -2.02 38.67 -1.80
C GLU A 8 -1.97 37.40 -2.68
N HIS A 9 -0.78 36.99 -3.08
CA HIS A 9 -0.55 35.66 -3.66
C HIS A 9 -0.04 34.74 -2.55
N ALA A 10 -0.96 34.32 -1.68
CA ALA A 10 -0.71 33.18 -0.82
C ALA A 10 -0.36 31.97 -1.72
N PRO A 11 0.70 31.20 -1.44
CA PRO A 11 1.07 30.08 -2.29
C PRO A 11 -0.01 29.02 -2.17
N GLU A 12 -0.88 28.90 -3.18
CA GLU A 12 -1.78 27.76 -3.37
C GLU A 12 -0.95 26.53 -3.79
N LEU A 13 -0.03 26.08 -2.93
CA LEU A 13 0.86 24.94 -3.18
C LEU A 13 0.88 23.94 -2.01
N ALA A 14 -0.17 23.92 -1.18
CA ALA A 14 -0.51 22.72 -0.43
C ALA A 14 -1.40 21.88 -1.34
N GLY A 15 -0.79 20.93 -2.08
CA GLY A 15 -1.52 20.05 -2.99
C GLY A 15 -2.79 19.52 -2.32
N LYS A 16 -3.94 19.62 -3.01
CA LYS A 16 -5.27 19.26 -2.49
C LYS A 16 -5.20 17.92 -1.73
N LEU A 17 -5.65 17.90 -0.47
CA LEU A 17 -5.68 16.68 0.33
C LEU A 17 -6.65 15.68 -0.33
N VAL A 18 -6.18 14.46 -0.57
CA VAL A 18 -6.98 13.40 -1.21
C VAL A 18 -6.92 12.16 -0.34
N ARG A 19 -8.08 11.73 0.15
CA ARG A 19 -8.20 10.50 0.94
C ARG A 19 -7.70 9.28 0.16
N PRO A 20 -7.15 8.26 0.84
CA PRO A 20 -6.71 7.03 0.18
C PRO A 20 -7.85 6.35 -0.58
N ARG A 21 -7.57 5.89 -1.81
CA ARG A 21 -8.46 5.08 -2.62
C ARG A 21 -7.69 3.97 -3.33
N PHE A 22 -8.25 2.77 -3.35
CA PHE A 22 -7.71 1.66 -4.13
C PHE A 22 -7.77 1.96 -5.63
N THR A 23 -6.64 1.76 -6.31
CA THR A 23 -6.52 2.00 -7.75
C THR A 23 -6.82 0.77 -8.58
N GLU A 24 -6.69 -0.44 -8.02
CA GLU A 24 -6.90 -1.71 -8.74
C GLU A 24 -7.84 -2.69 -8.00
N PRO A 25 -9.07 -2.28 -7.63
CA PRO A 25 -9.98 -3.13 -6.83
C PRO A 25 -10.35 -4.44 -7.54
N ALA A 26 -10.34 -4.48 -8.87
CA ALA A 26 -10.60 -5.69 -9.64
C ALA A 26 -9.62 -6.83 -9.31
N LYS A 27 -8.35 -6.52 -8.99
CA LYS A 27 -7.32 -7.50 -8.62
C LYS A 27 -7.48 -8.03 -7.19
N MET A 28 -8.36 -7.42 -6.39
CA MET A 28 -8.64 -7.77 -5.01
C MET A 28 -9.97 -8.55 -4.84
N ARG A 29 -10.73 -8.75 -5.93
CA ARG A 29 -12.05 -9.41 -5.87
C ARG A 29 -11.98 -10.88 -5.44
N LYS A 30 -10.85 -11.55 -5.68
CA LYS A 30 -10.65 -12.96 -5.30
C LYS A 30 -10.35 -13.04 -3.80
N ARG A 31 -11.37 -13.39 -3.02
CA ARG A 31 -11.29 -13.46 -1.54
C ARG A 31 -10.67 -14.76 -1.01
N VAL A 32 -10.63 -15.81 -1.82
CA VAL A 32 -10.07 -17.13 -1.46
C VAL A 32 -9.02 -17.52 -2.47
N ILE A 33 -7.78 -17.76 -2.01
CA ILE A 33 -6.64 -18.13 -2.84
C ILE A 33 -6.05 -19.43 -2.30
N ALA A 34 -6.38 -20.55 -2.95
CA ALA A 34 -5.78 -21.84 -2.65
C ALA A 34 -4.45 -22.01 -3.43
N ARG A 35 -3.40 -22.45 -2.74
CA ARG A 35 -2.07 -22.70 -3.29
C ARG A 35 -1.44 -23.95 -2.68
N PRO A 36 -0.72 -24.77 -3.47
CA PRO A 36 0.05 -25.90 -2.93
C PRO A 36 1.18 -25.44 -2.00
N VAL A 37 1.55 -26.29 -1.05
CA VAL A 37 2.75 -26.13 -0.21
C VAL A 37 3.99 -25.99 -1.10
N GLY A 38 4.96 -25.17 -0.67
CA GLY A 38 6.18 -24.87 -1.41
C GLY A 38 6.01 -23.87 -2.56
N SER A 39 4.77 -23.52 -2.94
CA SER A 39 4.52 -22.49 -3.96
C SER A 39 4.63 -21.07 -3.39
N SER A 40 4.30 -20.06 -4.21
CA SER A 40 4.32 -18.65 -3.81
C SER A 40 3.01 -17.95 -4.17
N VAL A 41 2.65 -16.94 -3.39
CA VAL A 41 1.49 -16.07 -3.64
C VAL A 41 1.87 -14.60 -3.50
N ARG A 42 1.21 -13.76 -4.31
CA ARG A 42 1.35 -12.31 -4.26
C ARG A 42 -0.01 -11.66 -4.10
N LEU A 43 -0.20 -10.93 -3.02
CA LEU A 43 -1.38 -10.12 -2.76
C LEU A 43 -1.08 -8.68 -3.12
N LYS A 44 -1.96 -8.02 -3.88
CA LYS A 44 -1.78 -6.63 -4.33
C LYS A 44 -2.87 -5.75 -3.73
N CYS A 45 -2.48 -4.62 -3.15
CA CYS A 45 -3.37 -3.64 -2.57
C CYS A 45 -2.87 -2.24 -2.94
N THR A 46 -3.03 -1.81 -4.19
CA THR A 46 -2.51 -0.50 -4.64
C THR A 46 -3.48 0.61 -4.26
N ALA A 47 -2.99 1.66 -3.59
CA ALA A 47 -3.77 2.85 -3.29
C ALA A 47 -3.07 4.14 -3.72
N SER A 48 -3.88 5.17 -3.91
CA SER A 48 -3.48 6.55 -4.21
C SER A 48 -4.12 7.51 -3.23
N GLY A 49 -3.47 8.63 -2.96
CA GLY A 49 -3.92 9.66 -2.02
C GLY A 49 -2.85 10.75 -1.91
N ASN A 50 -3.23 11.87 -1.31
CA ASN A 50 -2.33 12.97 -1.01
C ASN A 50 -2.56 13.40 0.46
N PRO A 51 -1.57 13.27 1.36
CA PRO A 51 -0.24 12.70 1.13
C PRO A 51 -0.32 11.21 0.74
N ARG A 52 0.77 10.68 0.18
CA ARG A 52 0.82 9.28 -0.29
C ARG A 52 0.50 8.32 0.86
N PRO A 53 -0.47 7.40 0.71
CA PRO A 53 -0.85 6.50 1.79
C PRO A 53 0.23 5.48 2.13
N ASP A 54 0.27 5.10 3.40
CA ASP A 54 1.00 3.95 3.91
C ASP A 54 0.17 2.66 3.79
N ILE A 55 0.85 1.53 3.92
CA ILE A 55 0.25 0.20 3.84
C ILE A 55 0.84 -0.69 4.92
N VAL A 56 -0.07 -1.41 5.58
CA VAL A 56 0.22 -2.42 6.58
C VAL A 56 -0.52 -3.68 6.16
N TRP A 57 0.15 -4.81 6.21
CA TRP A 57 -0.45 -6.12 6.02
C TRP A 57 -0.70 -6.76 7.38
N LEU A 58 -1.85 -7.40 7.52
CA LEU A 58 -2.23 -8.13 8.72
C LEU A 58 -2.43 -9.59 8.37
N LYS A 59 -2.09 -10.50 9.27
CA LYS A 59 -2.52 -11.90 9.24
C LYS A 59 -3.37 -12.15 10.47
N ASP A 60 -4.62 -12.58 10.25
CA ASP A 60 -5.59 -12.85 11.30
C ASP A 60 -5.75 -11.68 12.28
N ASN A 61 -5.79 -10.46 11.71
CA ASN A 61 -5.89 -9.17 12.40
C ASN A 61 -4.66 -8.77 13.24
N LYS A 62 -3.52 -9.45 13.07
CA LYS A 62 -2.25 -9.08 13.70
C LYS A 62 -1.27 -8.56 12.66
N PRO A 63 -0.43 -7.54 12.97
CA PRO A 63 0.64 -7.11 12.08
C PRO A 63 1.52 -8.29 11.69
N LEU A 64 1.88 -8.37 10.41
CA LEU A 64 2.91 -9.29 9.96
C LEU A 64 4.28 -8.75 10.37
N ASP A 65 5.11 -9.61 10.93
CA ASP A 65 6.51 -9.28 11.16
C ASP A 65 7.21 -9.10 9.81
N ASP A 66 8.12 -8.12 9.72
CA ASP A 66 8.81 -7.78 8.46
C ASP A 66 9.57 -9.00 7.87
N GLU A 67 9.94 -9.98 8.70
CA GLU A 67 10.61 -11.24 8.31
C GLU A 67 9.69 -12.25 7.61
N GLU A 68 8.36 -12.24 7.84
CA GLU A 68 7.43 -13.26 7.33
C GLU A 68 6.99 -13.04 5.86
N GLY A 69 7.39 -11.94 5.21
CA GLY A 69 6.93 -11.69 3.85
C GLY A 69 7.33 -10.37 3.17
N VAL A 70 8.21 -9.57 3.78
CA VAL A 70 8.67 -8.30 3.19
C VAL A 70 10.04 -8.49 2.56
N ALA A 71 10.13 -9.37 1.54
CA ALA A 71 11.29 -9.39 0.65
C ALA A 71 11.25 -8.14 -0.25
N GLY A 72 11.76 -7.02 0.26
CA GLY A 72 11.97 -5.79 -0.50
C GLY A 72 13.24 -5.10 -0.02
N GLU A 73 14.26 -5.10 -0.86
CA GLU A 73 15.52 -4.36 -0.67
C GLU A 73 15.27 -2.93 -0.19
N GLU A 74 16.15 -2.50 0.71
CA GLU A 74 16.14 -1.21 1.37
C GLU A 74 15.96 -0.04 0.39
N GLY A 75 15.15 0.94 0.80
CA GLY A 75 14.99 2.22 0.13
C GLY A 75 13.72 2.38 -0.72
N LYS A 76 13.15 1.29 -1.27
CA LYS A 76 11.89 1.35 -2.02
C LYS A 76 11.09 0.05 -1.83
N LYS A 77 10.47 -0.11 -0.65
CA LYS A 77 9.38 -1.08 -0.43
C LYS A 77 8.53 -1.10 -1.70
N LYS A 78 8.39 -2.25 -2.34
CA LYS A 78 7.35 -2.50 -3.37
C LYS A 78 6.00 -2.47 -2.63
N ARG A 79 5.62 -1.28 -2.13
CA ARG A 79 4.75 -1.02 -0.96
C ARG A 79 3.43 -1.78 -1.02
N TRP A 80 2.87 -1.90 -2.21
CA TRP A 80 1.51 -2.39 -2.42
C TRP A 80 1.40 -3.90 -2.64
N THR A 81 2.46 -4.69 -2.46
CA THR A 81 2.44 -6.14 -2.70
C THR A 81 3.04 -6.94 -1.55
N LEU A 82 2.25 -7.80 -0.90
CA LEU A 82 2.75 -8.85 -0.01
C LEU A 82 3.13 -10.07 -0.84
N SER A 83 4.33 -10.61 -0.62
CA SER A 83 4.84 -11.78 -1.34
C SER A 83 5.20 -12.87 -0.35
N LEU A 84 4.41 -13.93 -0.30
CA LEU A 84 4.70 -15.11 0.51
C LEU A 84 5.34 -16.15 -0.42
N LYS A 85 6.54 -16.61 -0.07
CA LYS A 85 7.29 -17.64 -0.80
C LYS A 85 7.34 -18.92 0.03
N ASN A 86 7.59 -20.05 -0.63
CA ASN A 86 7.74 -21.36 0.01
C ASN A 86 6.62 -21.66 1.02
N LEU A 87 5.37 -21.50 0.58
CA LEU A 87 4.19 -21.57 1.45
C LEU A 87 4.17 -22.85 2.29
N MET A 88 3.98 -22.68 3.59
CA MET A 88 3.77 -23.73 4.59
C MET A 88 2.32 -23.69 5.09
N PRO A 89 1.80 -24.79 5.69
CA PRO A 89 0.43 -24.82 6.22
C PRO A 89 0.13 -23.67 7.20
N GLU A 90 1.12 -23.26 8.00
CA GLU A 90 1.06 -22.14 8.93
C GLU A 90 0.89 -20.76 8.28
N ASN A 91 1.19 -20.61 6.98
CA ASN A 91 0.91 -19.38 6.23
C ASN A 91 -0.57 -19.31 5.79
N SER A 92 -1.41 -20.26 6.19
CA SER A 92 -2.86 -20.14 6.00
C SER A 92 -3.42 -19.12 6.98
N GLY A 93 -4.36 -18.28 6.51
CA GLY A 93 -4.99 -17.26 7.34
C GLY A 93 -5.69 -16.20 6.52
N LYS A 94 -6.25 -15.20 7.20
CA LYS A 94 -6.84 -14.02 6.58
C LYS A 94 -5.79 -12.91 6.50
N TYR A 95 -5.44 -12.56 5.26
CA TYR A 95 -4.49 -11.50 4.91
C TYR A 95 -5.17 -10.25 4.35
#